data_AF-A0A940E5G4-F1
#
_entry.id   AF-A0A940E5G4-F1
#
_cell.length_a   1.000
_cell.length_b   1.000
_cell.length_c   1.000
_cell.angle_alpha   90.00
_cell.angle_beta   90.00
_cell.angle_gamma   90.00
#
_symmetry.space_group_name_H-M   'P 1'
#
loop_
_entity.id
_entity.type
_entity.pdbx_description
1 polymer ?
#
loop_
_entity_poly.entity_id
_entity_poly.type
_entity_poly.pdbx_seq_one_letter_code
_entity_poly.pdbx_strand_id
1 'polypeptide(L)'
;MKRIILFMMMVLLFCSGKVQAEEGMQPEQLVRKEVECLATGDVVKYSRLWTRGMENEIFLFHGSRIKGYPTIFNIEEAALKNVKELPISVSHHYLPHLSKYLSYFGNDGVKTLYIAVEYKVKKENPYQLNGINYFLQVLVKENGSWHIAESGIAPTDQLFASGHGFQTKDEKQYMKRRKELRKKTP
;
A
#
# COMPACT_ATOMS: atom_id res chain seq x y z
N MET A 1 -19.16 46.06 43.69
CA MET A 1 -18.35 44.82 43.53
C MET A 1 -18.69 44.20 42.17
N LYS A 2 -17.83 44.35 41.17
CA LYS A 2 -18.06 43.86 39.79
C LYS A 2 -17.64 42.38 39.72
N ARG A 3 -18.58 41.49 39.41
CA ARG A 3 -18.31 40.06 39.21
C ARG A 3 -17.74 39.83 37.82
N ILE A 4 -16.55 39.23 37.77
CA ILE A 4 -15.87 38.75 36.56
C ILE A 4 -16.53 37.43 36.17
N ILE A 5 -17.11 37.36 34.97
CA ILE A 5 -17.57 36.08 34.39
C ILE A 5 -16.46 35.62 33.45
N LEU A 6 -15.73 34.59 33.90
CA LEU A 6 -14.69 33.90 33.15
C LEU A 6 -15.39 32.91 32.18
N PHE A 7 -15.44 33.24 30.89
CA PHE A 7 -15.97 32.35 29.87
C PHE A 7 -14.84 31.42 29.39
N MET A 8 -14.76 30.22 29.98
CA MET A 8 -13.80 29.19 29.58
C MET A 8 -14.30 28.53 28.29
N MET A 9 -13.82 29.04 27.15
CA MET A 9 -14.09 28.46 25.83
C MET A 9 -13.27 27.16 25.69
N MET A 10 -13.89 26.03 26.02
CA MET A 10 -13.32 24.70 25.81
C MET A 10 -13.35 24.40 24.31
N VAL A 11 -12.23 24.70 23.64
CA VAL A 11 -12.00 24.36 22.23
C VAL A 11 -11.83 22.84 22.15
N LEU A 12 -12.93 22.14 21.84
CA LEU A 12 -12.88 20.76 21.36
C LEU A 12 -12.40 20.76 19.92
N LEU A 13 -11.07 20.81 19.74
CA LEU A 13 -10.41 20.44 18.49
C LEU A 13 -10.58 18.93 18.26
N PHE A 14 -11.74 18.52 17.77
CA PHE A 14 -11.84 17.28 17.02
C PHE A 14 -11.17 17.52 15.65
N CYS A 15 -9.84 17.45 15.63
CA CYS A 15 -9.09 17.25 14.39
C CYS A 15 -9.33 15.82 13.92
N SER A 16 -10.53 15.55 13.37
CA SER A 16 -10.74 14.45 12.46
C SER A 16 -9.93 14.78 11.20
N GLY A 17 -8.64 14.44 11.20
CA GLY A 17 -7.78 14.60 10.04
C GLY A 17 -8.44 13.93 8.84
N LYS A 18 -8.74 14.73 7.80
CA LYS A 18 -9.21 14.22 6.52
C LYS A 18 -8.06 13.43 5.90
N VAL A 19 -8.04 12.12 6.10
CA VAL A 19 -7.09 11.26 5.40
C VAL A 19 -7.66 10.99 4.02
N GLN A 20 -7.21 11.83 3.10
CA GLN A 20 -7.32 11.71 1.66
C GLN A 20 -5.88 11.75 1.11
N ALA A 21 -5.67 11.33 -0.14
CA ALA A 21 -4.48 11.76 -0.87
C ALA A 21 -4.47 13.30 -0.95
N GLU A 22 -3.74 13.91 -0.02
CA GLU A 22 -3.54 15.34 0.06
C GLU A 22 -2.81 15.83 -1.21
N GLU A 23 -3.26 16.96 -1.72
CA GLU A 23 -2.63 17.63 -2.85
C GLU A 23 -1.15 17.88 -2.53
N GLY A 24 -0.26 17.51 -3.45
CA GLY A 24 1.20 17.64 -3.28
C GLY A 24 1.90 16.48 -2.56
N MET A 25 1.17 15.49 -2.01
CA MET A 25 1.77 14.29 -1.42
C MET A 25 2.59 13.50 -2.44
N GLN A 26 3.85 13.20 -2.14
CA GLN A 26 4.71 12.43 -3.04
C GLN A 26 4.40 10.91 -2.96
N PRO A 27 4.71 10.15 -4.02
CA PRO A 27 4.49 8.69 -4.08
C PRO A 27 4.97 7.92 -2.84
N GLU A 28 6.16 8.22 -2.32
CA GLU A 28 6.68 7.56 -1.11
C GLU A 28 5.84 7.88 0.14
N GLN A 29 5.35 9.11 0.27
CA GLN A 29 4.50 9.51 1.39
C GLN A 29 3.15 8.80 1.33
N LEU A 30 2.61 8.58 0.12
CA LEU A 30 1.39 7.80 -0.09
C LEU A 30 1.57 6.36 0.41
N VAL A 31 2.69 5.70 0.08
CA VAL A 31 3.00 4.35 0.55
C VAL A 31 3.19 4.31 2.07
N ARG A 32 3.78 5.34 2.69
CA ARG A 32 3.87 5.42 4.16
C ARG A 32 2.47 5.47 4.79
N LYS A 33 1.59 6.33 4.27
CA LYS A 33 0.18 6.40 4.73
C LYS A 33 -0.57 5.09 4.48
N GLU A 34 -0.29 4.39 3.38
CA GLU A 34 -0.84 3.06 3.11
C GLU A 34 -0.48 2.09 4.22
N VAL A 35 0.81 1.97 4.56
CA VAL A 35 1.28 1.06 5.60
C VAL A 35 0.76 1.45 7.00
N GLU A 36 0.60 2.73 7.28
CA GLU A 36 -0.06 3.20 8.51
C GLU A 36 -1.52 2.74 8.59
N CYS A 37 -2.26 2.79 7.48
CA CYS A 37 -3.62 2.26 7.43
C CYS A 37 -3.64 0.74 7.63
N LEU A 38 -2.68 0.01 7.03
CA LEU A 38 -2.51 -1.44 7.24
C LEU A 38 -2.25 -1.78 8.72
N ALA A 39 -1.38 -1.02 9.40
CA ALA A 39 -1.05 -1.22 10.80
C ALA A 39 -2.23 -0.91 11.74
N THR A 40 -3.06 0.08 11.40
CA THR A 40 -4.20 0.51 12.23
C THR A 40 -5.51 -0.20 11.89
N GLY A 41 -5.57 -0.94 10.78
CA GLY A 41 -6.79 -1.58 10.30
C GLY A 41 -7.87 -0.60 9.82
N ASP A 42 -7.49 0.64 9.49
CA ASP A 42 -8.43 1.69 9.08
C ASP A 42 -8.81 1.53 7.59
N VAL A 43 -9.82 0.68 7.35
CA VAL A 43 -10.30 0.36 6.00
C VAL A 43 -10.77 1.60 5.23
N VAL A 44 -11.44 2.55 5.91
CA VAL A 44 -11.99 3.75 5.26
C VAL A 44 -10.85 4.64 4.76
N LYS A 45 -9.82 4.82 5.58
CA LYS A 45 -8.64 5.60 5.15
C LYS A 45 -7.86 4.86 4.08
N TYR A 46 -7.66 3.55 4.26
CA TYR A 46 -6.97 2.72 3.29
C TYR A 46 -7.61 2.81 1.91
N SER A 47 -8.94 2.68 1.81
CA SER A 47 -9.64 2.73 0.52
C SER A 47 -9.51 4.07 -0.20
N ARG A 48 -9.44 5.18 0.54
CA ARG A 48 -9.28 6.54 -0.01
C ARG A 48 -7.89 6.84 -0.59
N LEU A 49 -6.90 5.97 -0.32
CA LEU A 49 -5.58 6.07 -0.94
C LEU A 49 -5.58 5.52 -2.37
N TRP A 50 -6.60 4.73 -2.74
CA TRP A 50 -6.74 4.18 -4.07
C TRP A 50 -7.41 5.18 -5.01
N THR A 51 -7.31 4.93 -6.32
CA THR A 51 -8.02 5.72 -7.33
C THR A 51 -9.52 5.72 -7.05
N ARG A 52 -10.21 6.77 -7.48
CA ARG A 52 -11.66 6.90 -7.27
C ARG A 52 -12.44 5.70 -7.82
N GLY A 53 -11.98 5.12 -8.92
CA GLY A 53 -12.57 3.92 -9.52
C GLY A 53 -12.44 2.66 -8.66
N MET A 54 -11.42 2.58 -7.81
CA MET A 54 -11.13 1.41 -6.97
C MET A 54 -11.57 1.57 -5.51
N GLU A 55 -11.79 2.80 -5.03
CA GLU A 55 -12.08 3.09 -3.62
C GLU A 55 -13.19 2.18 -3.04
N ASN A 56 -14.33 2.07 -3.73
CA ASN A 56 -15.45 1.26 -3.24
C ASN A 56 -15.12 -0.25 -3.22
N GLU A 57 -14.40 -0.75 -4.22
CA GLU A 57 -14.02 -2.16 -4.29
C GLU A 57 -13.07 -2.51 -3.13
N ILE A 58 -12.08 -1.64 -2.90
CA ILE A 58 -11.11 -1.79 -1.81
C ILE A 58 -11.81 -1.70 -0.45
N PHE A 59 -12.72 -0.73 -0.29
CA PHE A 59 -13.50 -0.59 0.93
C PHE A 59 -14.33 -1.85 1.21
N LEU A 60 -15.04 -2.37 0.20
CA LEU A 60 -15.88 -3.56 0.36
C LEU A 60 -15.03 -4.82 0.62
N PHE A 61 -13.94 -5.02 -0.11
CA PHE A 61 -13.06 -6.17 0.07
C PHE A 61 -12.48 -6.21 1.49
N HIS A 62 -11.85 -5.10 1.92
CA HIS A 62 -11.21 -5.04 3.23
C HIS A 62 -12.18 -4.81 4.39
N GLY A 63 -13.36 -4.25 4.14
CA GLY A 63 -14.43 -4.05 5.13
C GLY A 63 -15.23 -5.32 5.40
N SER A 64 -15.18 -6.30 4.48
CA SER A 64 -15.81 -7.59 4.69
C SER A 64 -15.08 -8.39 5.78
N ARG A 65 -15.83 -8.95 6.74
CA ARG A 65 -15.28 -9.88 7.76
C ARG A 65 -15.27 -11.33 7.28
N ILE A 66 -15.14 -11.55 5.98
CA ILE A 66 -15.17 -12.89 5.40
C ILE A 66 -13.93 -13.65 5.87
N LYS A 67 -14.16 -14.73 6.63
CA LYS A 67 -13.07 -15.57 7.15
C LYS A 67 -12.29 -16.19 5.99
N GLY A 68 -10.97 -16.09 6.05
CA GLY A 68 -10.05 -16.75 5.10
C GLY A 68 -9.55 -15.87 3.95
N TYR A 69 -10.07 -14.65 3.79
CA TYR A 69 -9.56 -13.70 2.80
C TYR A 69 -8.38 -12.89 3.35
N PRO A 70 -7.42 -12.49 2.49
CA PRO A 70 -6.26 -11.70 2.90
C PRO A 70 -6.63 -10.21 3.08
N THR A 71 -7.58 -9.93 3.97
CA THR A 71 -8.02 -8.55 4.26
C THR A 71 -7.06 -7.86 5.22
N ILE A 72 -7.28 -6.56 5.44
CA ILE A 72 -6.44 -5.74 6.33
C ILE A 72 -6.52 -6.25 7.77
N PHE A 73 -7.64 -6.86 8.15
CA PHE A 73 -7.86 -7.40 9.49
C PHE A 73 -7.01 -8.63 9.83
N ASN A 74 -6.35 -9.25 8.85
CA ASN A 74 -5.38 -10.32 9.10
C ASN A 74 -4.01 -9.78 9.54
N ILE A 75 -3.74 -8.49 9.33
CA ILE A 75 -2.49 -7.83 9.68
C ILE A 75 -2.61 -7.30 11.12
N GLU A 76 -1.65 -7.64 11.96
CA GLU A 76 -1.55 -7.16 13.35
C GLU A 76 -0.59 -5.99 13.47
N GLU A 77 0.54 -6.07 12.76
CA GLU A 77 1.56 -5.04 12.73
C GLU A 77 2.05 -4.90 11.28
N ALA A 78 2.32 -3.67 10.84
CA ALA A 78 2.90 -3.38 9.53
C ALA A 78 3.96 -2.28 9.63
N ALA A 79 5.06 -2.44 8.91
CA ALA A 79 6.13 -1.44 8.83
C ALA A 79 6.75 -1.37 7.44
N LEU A 80 6.89 -0.15 6.89
CA LEU A 80 7.55 0.07 5.62
C LEU A 80 9.06 -0.05 5.84
N LYS A 81 9.70 -1.04 5.20
CA LYS A 81 11.14 -1.29 5.34
C LYS A 81 11.93 -0.64 4.21
N ASN A 82 11.39 -0.69 3.00
CA ASN A 82 12.05 -0.11 1.84
C ASN A 82 11.05 0.22 0.73
N VAL A 83 11.42 1.19 -0.09
CA VAL A 83 10.66 1.67 -1.25
C VAL A 83 11.66 2.10 -2.30
N LYS A 84 11.42 1.70 -3.54
CA LYS A 84 12.17 2.21 -4.67
C LYS A 84 11.28 2.38 -5.88
N GLU A 85 11.51 3.44 -6.64
CA GLU A 85 10.92 3.60 -7.95
C GLU A 85 11.61 2.64 -8.94
N LEU A 86 10.82 1.94 -9.73
CA LEU A 86 11.30 1.19 -10.88
C LEU A 86 11.10 2.03 -12.16
N PRO A 87 12.08 2.03 -13.08
CA PRO A 87 11.88 2.61 -14.41
C PRO A 87 10.70 1.93 -15.12
N ILE A 88 9.89 2.72 -15.84
CA ILE A 88 8.75 2.22 -16.61
C ILE A 88 9.15 1.10 -17.59
N SER A 89 10.32 1.21 -18.21
CA SER A 89 10.87 0.18 -19.11
C SER A 89 11.08 -1.17 -18.42
N VAL A 90 11.48 -1.16 -17.14
CA VAL A 90 11.62 -2.38 -16.33
C VAL A 90 10.24 -2.89 -15.90
N SER A 91 9.39 -1.98 -15.42
CA SER A 91 8.07 -2.30 -14.87
C SER A 91 7.11 -2.93 -15.87
N HIS A 92 7.21 -2.58 -17.17
CA HIS A 92 6.40 -3.14 -18.23
C HIS A 92 6.46 -4.67 -18.34
N HIS A 93 7.57 -5.28 -17.94
CA HIS A 93 7.72 -6.73 -17.96
C HIS A 93 6.89 -7.45 -16.89
N TYR A 94 6.51 -6.74 -15.83
CA TYR A 94 5.91 -7.33 -14.63
C TYR A 94 4.49 -6.83 -14.34
N LEU A 95 4.12 -5.68 -14.91
CA LEU A 95 2.82 -5.03 -14.71
C LEU A 95 2.06 -4.97 -16.05
N PRO A 96 1.24 -5.99 -16.38
CA PRO A 96 0.62 -6.11 -17.70
C PRO A 96 -0.33 -4.95 -18.03
N HIS A 97 -0.92 -4.30 -17.03
CA HIS A 97 -1.83 -3.17 -17.23
C HIS A 97 -1.11 -1.81 -17.30
N LEU A 98 0.22 -1.75 -17.14
CA LEU A 98 0.96 -0.50 -17.09
C LEU A 98 0.71 0.40 -18.32
N SER A 99 0.62 -0.21 -19.51
CA SER A 99 0.32 0.52 -20.76
C SER A 99 -1.01 1.28 -20.71
N LYS A 100 -2.02 0.72 -20.03
CA LYS A 100 -3.33 1.37 -19.87
C LYS A 100 -3.22 2.61 -19.00
N TYR A 101 -2.48 2.53 -17.90
CA TYR A 101 -2.27 3.67 -17.01
C TYR A 101 -1.46 4.77 -17.69
N LEU A 102 -0.39 4.43 -18.40
CA LEU A 102 0.42 5.40 -19.15
C LEU A 102 -0.40 6.10 -20.24
N SER A 103 -1.25 5.36 -20.95
CA SER A 103 -2.13 5.94 -21.98
C SER A 103 -3.16 6.92 -21.40
N TYR A 104 -3.65 6.69 -20.19
CA TYR A 104 -4.72 7.50 -19.60
C TYR A 104 -4.18 8.69 -18.79
N PHE A 105 -3.11 8.48 -18.03
CA PHE A 105 -2.56 9.49 -17.10
C PHE A 105 -1.29 10.18 -17.64
N GLY A 106 -0.71 9.70 -18.74
CA GLY A 106 0.57 10.18 -19.28
C GLY A 106 1.77 9.71 -18.45
N ASN A 107 2.98 9.79 -19.02
CA ASN A 107 4.20 9.29 -18.38
C ASN A 107 4.50 9.99 -17.04
N ASP A 108 4.30 11.30 -16.97
CA ASP A 108 4.53 12.09 -15.74
C ASP A 108 3.45 11.85 -14.67
N GLY A 109 2.30 11.33 -15.09
CA GLY A 109 1.19 10.98 -14.22
C GLY A 109 1.23 9.54 -13.72
N VAL A 110 2.27 8.76 -14.01
CA VAL A 110 2.41 7.36 -13.58
C VAL A 110 3.75 7.12 -12.92
N LYS A 111 3.73 6.41 -11.80
CA LYS A 111 4.91 5.91 -11.10
C LYS A 111 4.74 4.44 -10.78
N THR A 112 5.85 3.70 -10.83
CA THR A 112 5.86 2.29 -10.44
C THR A 112 6.82 2.09 -9.28
N LEU A 113 6.31 1.57 -8.17
CA LEU A 113 7.09 1.38 -6.95
C LEU A 113 7.27 -0.12 -6.67
N TYR A 114 8.47 -0.48 -6.25
CA TYR A 114 8.77 -1.76 -5.62
C TYR A 114 8.95 -1.51 -4.13
N ILE A 115 8.09 -2.11 -3.31
CA ILE A 115 8.03 -1.85 -1.88
C ILE A 115 8.27 -3.11 -1.06
N ALA A 116 8.87 -2.95 0.10
CA ALA A 116 9.10 -4.00 1.09
C ALA A 116 8.37 -3.62 2.39
N VAL A 117 7.38 -4.42 2.77
CA VAL A 117 6.54 -4.19 3.96
C VAL A 117 6.67 -5.38 4.88
N GLU A 118 7.12 -5.14 6.10
CA GLU A 118 7.16 -6.15 7.15
C GLU A 118 5.78 -6.29 7.78
N TYR A 119 5.26 -7.51 7.82
CA TYR A 119 4.00 -7.83 8.50
C TYR A 119 4.23 -8.77 9.67
N LYS A 120 3.39 -8.58 10.69
CA LYS A 120 2.96 -9.65 11.58
C LYS A 120 1.50 -9.93 11.29
N VAL A 121 1.14 -11.19 11.08
CA VAL A 121 -0.20 -11.61 10.65
C VAL A 121 -0.78 -12.65 11.60
N LYS A 122 -2.11 -12.60 11.78
CA LYS A 122 -2.86 -13.58 12.58
C LYS A 122 -2.72 -14.99 12.02
N LYS A 123 -2.80 -15.09 10.69
CA LYS A 123 -2.64 -16.35 9.96
C LYS A 123 -1.97 -16.10 8.62
N GLU A 124 -0.85 -16.76 8.38
CA GLU A 124 -0.20 -16.70 7.07
C GLU A 124 -1.10 -17.27 5.96
N ASN A 125 -1.03 -16.66 4.80
CA ASN A 125 -1.74 -17.10 3.60
C ASN A 125 -0.91 -16.78 2.35
N PRO A 126 -1.31 -17.21 1.13
CA PRO A 126 -0.56 -16.96 -0.09
C PRO A 126 -0.39 -15.48 -0.48
N TYR A 127 -0.91 -14.53 0.27
CA TYR A 127 -0.78 -13.09 0.01
C TYR A 127 -0.13 -12.33 1.16
N GLN A 128 -0.21 -12.84 2.39
CA GLN A 128 0.24 -12.18 3.60
C GLN A 128 1.04 -13.18 4.46
N LEU A 129 2.35 -12.96 4.56
CA LEU A 129 3.27 -13.78 5.35
C LEU A 129 3.80 -12.99 6.54
N ASN A 130 4.18 -13.67 7.61
CA ASN A 130 4.96 -13.04 8.68
C ASN A 130 6.33 -12.61 8.14
N GLY A 131 6.87 -11.49 8.61
CA GLY A 131 8.12 -10.89 8.13
C GLY A 131 7.94 -10.05 6.86
N ILE A 132 9.03 -9.81 6.12
CA ILE A 132 9.01 -8.91 4.95
C ILE A 132 8.28 -9.55 3.77
N ASN A 133 7.32 -8.80 3.22
CA ASN A 133 6.57 -9.04 1.99
C ASN A 133 6.92 -7.97 0.96
N TYR A 134 6.80 -8.31 -0.33
CA TYR A 134 7.23 -7.43 -1.42
C TYR A 134 6.11 -7.22 -2.43
N PHE A 135 5.88 -5.97 -2.81
CA PHE A 135 4.80 -5.59 -3.73
C PHE A 135 5.32 -4.70 -4.85
N LEU A 136 4.73 -4.87 -6.04
CA LEU A 136 4.81 -3.90 -7.12
C LEU A 136 3.52 -3.10 -7.13
N GLN A 137 3.65 -1.79 -7.20
CA GLN A 137 2.53 -0.87 -7.21
C GLN A 137 2.59 0.05 -8.42
N VAL A 138 1.42 0.35 -8.98
CA VAL A 138 1.22 1.45 -9.92
C VAL A 138 0.53 2.58 -9.18
N LEU A 139 1.15 3.75 -9.17
CA LEU A 139 0.59 4.98 -8.64
C LEU A 139 0.29 5.90 -9.81
N VAL A 140 -0.88 6.55 -9.76
CA VAL A 140 -1.34 7.47 -10.81
C VAL A 140 -1.72 8.81 -10.22
N LYS A 141 -1.54 9.87 -11.01
CA LYS A 141 -1.93 11.22 -10.61
C LYS A 141 -3.35 11.52 -11.09
N GLU A 142 -4.32 11.46 -10.18
CA GLU A 142 -5.75 11.75 -10.41
C GLU A 142 -6.08 13.12 -9.79
N ASN A 143 -6.56 14.08 -10.60
CA ASN A 143 -6.89 15.44 -10.15
C ASN A 143 -5.80 16.14 -9.33
N GLY A 144 -4.52 15.95 -9.71
CA GLY A 144 -3.39 16.59 -9.05
C GLY A 144 -2.80 15.83 -7.85
N SER A 145 -3.50 14.81 -7.33
CA SER A 145 -3.07 13.97 -6.20
C SER A 145 -2.63 12.58 -6.67
N TRP A 146 -1.68 11.97 -5.96
CA TRP A 146 -1.26 10.60 -6.24
C TRP A 146 -2.17 9.59 -5.55
N HIS A 147 -2.53 8.53 -6.28
CA HIS A 147 -3.40 7.45 -5.83
C HIS A 147 -2.83 6.09 -6.22
N ILE A 148 -3.13 5.05 -5.44
CA ILE A 148 -2.82 3.66 -5.77
C ILE A 148 -3.81 3.17 -6.83
N ALA A 149 -3.30 2.76 -7.98
CA ALA A 149 -4.11 2.21 -9.07
C ALA A 149 -4.05 0.68 -9.13
N GLU A 150 -2.92 0.10 -8.75
CA GLU A 150 -2.68 -1.34 -8.72
C GLU A 150 -1.67 -1.66 -7.62
N SER A 151 -1.88 -2.76 -6.90
CA SER A 151 -0.90 -3.32 -5.94
C SER A 151 -0.94 -4.84 -6.04
N GLY A 152 0.19 -5.45 -6.35
CA GLY A 152 0.31 -6.88 -6.55
C GLY A 152 1.57 -7.44 -5.92
N ILE A 153 1.57 -8.75 -5.64
CA ILE A 153 2.77 -9.43 -5.13
C ILE A 153 3.86 -9.35 -6.19
N ALA A 154 5.03 -8.88 -5.80
CA ALA A 154 6.13 -8.72 -6.73
C ALA A 154 6.71 -10.07 -7.18
N PRO A 155 7.12 -10.20 -8.46
CA PRO A 155 7.92 -11.33 -8.96
C PRO A 155 9.38 -11.19 -8.48
N THR A 156 9.57 -11.33 -7.17
CA THR A 156 10.85 -11.09 -6.48
C THR A 156 12.02 -11.91 -7.03
N ASP A 157 11.76 -13.12 -7.53
CA ASP A 157 12.76 -13.97 -8.19
C ASP A 157 13.30 -13.36 -9.49
N GLN A 158 12.41 -12.82 -10.32
CA GLN A 158 12.78 -12.20 -11.58
C GLN A 158 13.44 -10.84 -11.36
N LEU A 159 12.91 -10.03 -10.44
CA LEU A 159 13.51 -8.75 -10.06
C LEU A 159 14.91 -8.96 -9.46
N PHE A 160 15.07 -9.91 -8.56
CA PHE A 160 16.38 -10.23 -7.97
C PHE A 160 17.39 -10.65 -9.04
N ALA A 161 17.01 -11.60 -9.90
CA ALA A 161 17.90 -12.15 -10.94
C ALA A 161 18.32 -11.11 -11.99
N SER A 162 17.43 -10.16 -12.32
CA SER A 162 17.71 -9.09 -13.28
C SER A 162 18.47 -7.89 -12.70
N GLY A 163 18.83 -7.91 -11.41
CA GLY A 163 19.49 -6.78 -10.77
C GLY A 163 18.52 -5.68 -10.30
N HIS A 164 17.23 -5.80 -10.61
CA HIS A 164 16.20 -4.82 -10.27
C HIS A 164 15.50 -5.07 -8.93
N GLY A 165 15.90 -6.08 -8.15
CA GLY A 165 15.46 -6.31 -6.76
C GLY A 165 16.16 -5.38 -5.76
N PHE A 166 15.91 -5.57 -4.47
CA PHE A 166 16.64 -4.87 -3.40
C PHE A 166 18.04 -5.46 -3.14
N GLN A 167 18.30 -6.67 -3.61
CA GLN A 167 19.55 -7.40 -3.46
C GLN A 167 19.91 -7.72 -1.99
N THR A 168 18.90 -7.91 -1.14
CA THR A 168 19.08 -8.17 0.29
C THR A 168 18.96 -9.66 0.64
N LYS A 169 19.46 -10.02 1.84
CA LYS A 169 19.25 -11.36 2.40
C LYS A 169 17.78 -11.65 2.67
N ASP A 170 17.03 -10.65 3.12
CA ASP A 170 15.60 -10.79 3.43
C ASP A 170 14.76 -11.06 2.17
N GLU A 171 15.12 -10.43 1.05
CA GLU A 171 14.49 -10.69 -0.25
C GLU A 171 14.73 -12.15 -0.68
N LYS A 172 15.95 -12.66 -0.51
CA LYS A 172 16.26 -14.09 -0.73
C LYS A 172 15.46 -15.02 0.18
N GLN A 173 15.31 -14.66 1.44
CA GLN A 173 14.52 -15.45 2.39
C GLN A 173 13.03 -15.44 2.03
N TYR A 174 12.48 -14.29 1.61
CA TYR A 174 11.11 -14.21 1.10
C TYR A 174 10.88 -15.11 -0.11
N MET A 175 11.77 -15.07 -1.11
CA MET A 175 11.69 -15.94 -2.30
C MET A 175 11.59 -17.43 -1.94
N LYS A 176 12.42 -17.89 -0.99
CA LYS A 176 12.40 -19.29 -0.53
C LYS A 176 11.04 -19.65 0.10
N ARG A 177 10.55 -18.81 1.02
CA ARG A 177 9.25 -19.00 1.69
C ARG A 177 8.09 -19.02 0.68
N ARG A 178 8.10 -18.11 -0.31
CA ARG A 178 7.09 -18.07 -1.39
C ARG A 178 7.09 -19.33 -2.24
N LYS A 179 8.28 -19.84 -2.60
CA LYS A 179 8.42 -21.08 -3.37
C LYS A 179 7.88 -22.29 -2.60
N GLU A 180 8.13 -22.36 -1.30
CA GLU A 180 7.60 -23.43 -0.45
C GLU A 180 6.09 -23.38 -0.33
N LEU A 181 5.49 -22.18 -0.19
CA LEU A 181 4.05 -22.01 -0.16
C LEU A 181 3.39 -22.46 -1.47
N ARG A 182 3.94 -22.06 -2.62
CA ARG A 182 3.45 -22.49 -3.95
C ARG A 182 3.48 -24.01 -4.13
N LYS A 183 4.40 -24.72 -3.47
CA LYS A 183 4.44 -26.19 -3.50
C LYS A 183 3.39 -26.85 -2.60
N LYS A 184 2.91 -26.15 -1.57
CA LYS A 184 1.93 -26.66 -0.59
C LYS A 184 0.49 -26.36 -0.97
N THR A 185 0.26 -25.46 -1.92
CA THR A 185 -1.07 -25.11 -2.44
C THR A 185 -1.22 -25.78 -3.81
N PRO A 186 -2.06 -26.83 -3.95
CA PRO A 186 -2.29 -27.52 -5.22
C PRO A 186 -2.95 -26.64 -6.27
#